data_AF-A0A3D4Y982-F1
#
_entry.id   AF-A0A3D4Y982-F1
#
_cell.length_a   1.000
_cell.length_b   1.000
_cell.length_c   1.000
_cell.angle_alpha   90.00
_cell.angle_beta   90.00
_cell.angle_gamma   90.00
#
_symmetry.space_group_name_H-M   'P 1'
#
loop_
_entity.id
_entity.type
_entity.pdbx_description
1 polymer ?
#
loop_
_entity_poly.entity_id
_entity_poly.type
_entity_poly.pdbx_seq_one_letter_code
_entity_poly.pdbx_strand_id
1 'polypeptide(L)'
;MQLTATIKKLSIVWMIYFIFTNSLQAAPITDLLANLAHSPQGQHLLQTQLGSINIPNEILSIFANGNNLALNTSEGMFYSADKGITWTKPSLPDSKSSGNYQMHSADGLIYLASNQGLYVSSNDAQTWQLLLAQAGITHFAVQNKDIFVATSNSVFVSHDRGATWHPTSAPGAYLNNINMITGSGQNICVGTTLGKPNYGVYISHDDGATWTNTLGSDQVQIKGIAFFKDMIYSVGNMVGADGWYEIRPIDGKVVSEKSFAPNSFNYFFPTTSELYVGLDNGFYAFHQGDLALLYNTPSNTVAIDNNDLYLGVAGILYHGELNNPQYPLQKITYALQVNTIAQMPDNTLFVATNDGLNIKIPSGIWSKTLSGKNVQQIVLDQ
;
A
#
# COMPACT_ATOMS: atom_id res chain seq x y z
N MET A 1 4.28 -27.69 -39.01
CA MET A 1 3.81 -26.38 -38.47
C MET A 1 4.30 -26.09 -37.05
N GLN A 2 5.42 -26.68 -36.60
CA GLN A 2 6.06 -26.40 -35.30
C GLN A 2 7.51 -25.88 -35.40
N LEU A 3 8.03 -25.65 -36.61
CA LEU A 3 9.42 -25.20 -36.80
C LEU A 3 9.61 -23.68 -36.82
N THR A 4 8.55 -22.87 -36.97
CA THR A 4 8.66 -21.42 -37.17
C THR A 4 8.75 -20.60 -35.88
N ALA A 5 8.33 -21.15 -34.72
CA ALA A 5 8.41 -20.44 -33.44
C ALA A 5 9.80 -20.56 -32.78
N THR A 6 10.46 -21.72 -32.91
CA THR A 6 11.80 -21.95 -32.36
C THR A 6 12.88 -21.16 -33.10
N ILE A 7 12.69 -20.90 -34.40
CA ILE A 7 13.61 -20.09 -35.23
C ILE A 7 13.60 -18.60 -34.84
N LYS A 8 12.47 -18.05 -34.36
CA LYS A 8 12.41 -16.65 -33.86
C LYS A 8 13.09 -16.43 -32.50
N LYS A 9 13.16 -17.45 -31.64
CA LYS A 9 13.92 -17.36 -30.37
C LYS A 9 15.43 -17.52 -30.59
N LEU A 10 15.84 -18.35 -31.55
CA LEU A 10 17.25 -18.54 -31.90
C LEU A 10 17.88 -17.34 -32.63
N SER A 11 17.10 -16.55 -33.40
CA SER A 11 17.62 -15.37 -34.08
C SER A 11 17.99 -14.21 -33.15
N ILE A 12 17.35 -14.11 -31.97
CA ILE A 12 17.59 -13.04 -30.99
C ILE A 12 18.88 -13.29 -30.20
N VAL A 13 19.16 -14.54 -29.82
CA VAL A 13 20.40 -14.91 -29.13
C VAL A 13 21.62 -14.72 -30.04
N TRP A 14 21.50 -15.00 -31.34
CA TRP A 14 22.56 -14.75 -32.32
C TRP A 14 22.76 -13.27 -32.64
N MET A 15 21.71 -12.44 -32.62
CA MET A 15 21.84 -10.98 -32.79
C MET A 15 22.61 -10.36 -31.62
N ILE A 16 22.35 -10.83 -30.39
CA ILE A 16 23.13 -10.47 -29.21
C ILE A 16 24.56 -10.97 -29.37
N TYR A 17 24.80 -12.22 -29.78
CA TYR A 17 26.16 -12.73 -29.97
C TYR A 17 26.98 -11.97 -31.03
N PHE A 18 26.35 -11.56 -32.14
CA PHE A 18 27.02 -10.84 -33.25
C PHE A 18 27.39 -9.39 -32.91
N ILE A 19 26.64 -8.74 -32.03
CA ILE A 19 26.96 -7.40 -31.50
C ILE A 19 28.16 -7.48 -30.54
N PHE A 20 28.30 -8.58 -29.79
CA PHE A 20 29.34 -8.74 -28.77
C PHE A 20 30.70 -9.19 -29.30
N THR A 21 30.82 -9.68 -30.54
CA THR A 21 32.11 -10.12 -31.10
C THR A 21 32.84 -9.06 -31.95
N ASN A 22 32.23 -7.90 -32.24
CA ASN A 22 32.82 -6.91 -33.16
C ASN A 22 33.02 -5.49 -32.60
N SER A 23 32.73 -5.21 -31.33
CA SER A 23 33.14 -3.96 -30.69
C SER A 23 34.31 -4.20 -29.74
N LEU A 24 35.52 -3.99 -30.24
CA LEU A 24 36.72 -3.77 -29.42
C LEU A 24 36.56 -2.46 -28.64
N GLN A 25 35.87 -2.54 -27.50
CA GLN A 25 36.06 -1.75 -26.27
C GLN A 25 34.88 -2.11 -25.35
N ALA A 26 35.18 -2.84 -24.28
CA ALA A 26 34.22 -3.24 -23.27
C ALA A 26 33.73 -2.00 -22.50
N ALA A 27 32.62 -1.40 -22.94
CA ALA A 27 31.81 -0.55 -22.07
C ALA A 27 31.08 -1.45 -21.04
N PRO A 28 30.98 -1.03 -19.76
CA PRO A 28 30.26 -1.81 -18.76
C PRO A 28 28.79 -1.95 -19.16
N ILE A 29 28.21 -3.13 -18.92
CA ILE A 29 26.82 -3.52 -19.29
C ILE A 29 25.78 -2.47 -18.84
N THR A 30 26.07 -1.73 -17.78
CA THR A 30 25.25 -0.63 -17.24
C THR A 30 25.07 0.54 -18.21
N ASP A 31 26.11 0.91 -18.97
CA ASP A 31 26.05 2.03 -19.91
C ASP A 31 25.27 1.66 -21.18
N LEU A 32 25.24 0.37 -21.52
CA LEU A 32 24.49 -0.14 -22.67
C LEU A 32 22.99 -0.19 -22.40
N LEU A 33 22.58 -0.54 -21.16
CA LEU A 33 21.18 -0.54 -20.74
C LEU A 33 20.61 0.90 -20.67
N ALA A 34 21.41 1.86 -20.21
CA ALA A 34 21.07 3.29 -20.23
C ALA A 34 20.88 3.80 -21.67
N ASN A 35 21.77 3.42 -22.59
CA ASN A 35 21.66 3.79 -24.01
C ASN A 35 20.47 3.12 -24.72
N LEU A 36 20.13 1.88 -24.38
CA LEU A 36 18.92 1.21 -24.88
C LEU A 36 17.66 1.94 -24.43
N ALA A 37 17.58 2.38 -23.16
CA ALA A 37 16.44 3.15 -22.63
C ALA A 37 16.25 4.53 -23.31
N HIS A 38 17.29 5.07 -23.95
CA HIS A 38 17.23 6.34 -24.69
C HIS A 38 16.97 6.17 -26.20
N SER A 39 17.02 4.94 -26.72
CA SER A 39 16.74 4.66 -28.13
C SER A 39 15.26 4.32 -28.36
N PRO A 40 14.64 4.75 -29.48
CA PRO A 40 13.25 4.37 -29.81
C PRO A 40 13.02 2.86 -29.87
N GLN A 41 14.05 2.08 -30.25
CA GLN A 41 13.99 0.63 -30.35
C GLN A 41 14.10 -0.06 -28.97
N GLY A 42 14.93 0.44 -28.06
CA GLY A 42 14.99 -0.06 -26.68
C GLY A 42 13.79 0.40 -25.85
N GLN A 43 13.21 1.57 -26.14
CA GLN A 43 11.94 2.03 -25.57
C GLN A 43 10.75 1.16 -26.05
N HIS A 44 10.73 0.76 -27.32
CA HIS A 44 9.75 -0.20 -27.84
C HIS A 44 9.93 -1.62 -27.24
N LEU A 45 11.16 -2.02 -26.92
CA LEU A 45 11.45 -3.28 -26.22
C LEU A 45 10.99 -3.25 -24.75
N LEU A 46 11.10 -2.10 -24.06
CA LEU A 46 10.53 -1.89 -22.72
C LEU A 46 9.00 -1.91 -22.74
N GLN A 47 8.36 -1.28 -23.74
CA GLN A 47 6.91 -1.34 -23.94
C GLN A 47 6.37 -2.75 -24.23
N THR A 48 7.18 -3.62 -24.85
CA THR A 48 6.79 -5.00 -25.14
C THR A 48 7.02 -5.96 -23.97
N GLN A 49 7.74 -5.54 -22.92
CA GLN A 49 7.84 -6.30 -21.67
C GLN A 49 6.65 -6.06 -20.72
N LEU A 50 6.06 -4.85 -20.72
CA LEU A 50 4.79 -4.61 -20.02
C LEU A 50 3.66 -5.31 -20.79
N GLY A 51 3.33 -6.53 -20.36
CA GLY A 51 2.24 -7.35 -20.88
C GLY A 51 0.96 -6.53 -21.03
N SER A 52 0.40 -6.56 -22.25
CA SER A 52 -0.80 -5.84 -22.62
C SER A 52 -2.02 -6.51 -22.00
N ILE A 53 -2.35 -6.13 -20.77
CA ILE A 53 -3.69 -6.27 -20.24
C ILE A 53 -4.34 -4.91 -20.19
N ASN A 54 -5.60 -4.89 -20.64
CA ASN A 54 -6.44 -3.73 -20.58
C ASN A 54 -6.85 -3.52 -19.11
N ILE A 55 -6.02 -2.80 -18.36
CA ILE A 55 -6.39 -2.33 -17.04
C ILE A 55 -7.50 -1.30 -17.25
N PRO A 56 -8.68 -1.46 -16.61
CA PRO A 56 -9.81 -0.58 -16.83
C PRO A 56 -9.51 0.84 -16.36
N ASN A 57 -10.34 1.77 -16.84
CA ASN A 57 -10.37 3.11 -16.28
C ASN A 57 -10.91 3.02 -14.84
N GLU A 58 -10.49 3.94 -13.99
CA GLU A 58 -10.85 4.01 -12.57
C GLU A 58 -10.20 2.93 -11.68
N ILE A 59 -8.93 3.19 -11.35
CA ILE A 59 -8.21 2.43 -10.32
C ILE A 59 -8.48 3.08 -8.96
N LEU A 60 -9.18 2.36 -8.09
CA LEU A 60 -9.62 2.85 -6.77
C LEU A 60 -8.51 2.76 -5.74
N SER A 61 -7.76 1.66 -5.75
CA SER A 61 -6.62 1.47 -4.85
C SER A 61 -5.55 0.58 -5.48
N ILE A 62 -4.32 0.74 -5.00
CA ILE A 62 -3.18 -0.11 -5.35
C ILE A 62 -2.55 -0.67 -4.08
N PHE A 63 -2.16 -1.94 -4.15
CA PHE A 63 -1.37 -2.61 -3.14
C PHE A 63 -0.04 -3.04 -3.75
N ALA A 64 1.06 -2.84 -3.01
CA ALA A 64 2.40 -3.22 -3.43
C ALA A 64 3.14 -3.88 -2.27
N ASN A 65 3.73 -5.05 -2.53
CA ASN A 65 4.62 -5.71 -1.59
C ASN A 65 5.56 -6.70 -2.28
N GLY A 66 6.87 -6.55 -2.06
CA GLY A 66 7.88 -7.39 -2.68
C GLY A 66 7.84 -7.24 -4.21
N ASN A 67 7.49 -8.33 -4.91
CA ASN A 67 7.27 -8.32 -6.37
C ASN A 67 5.78 -8.21 -6.76
N ASN A 68 4.90 -8.26 -5.78
CA ASN A 68 3.46 -8.39 -6.00
C ASN A 68 2.78 -7.03 -6.04
N LEU A 69 1.92 -6.83 -7.03
CA LEU A 69 1.02 -5.70 -7.14
C LEU A 69 -0.42 -6.18 -7.26
N ALA A 70 -1.35 -5.42 -6.70
CA ALA A 70 -2.76 -5.58 -6.98
C ALA A 70 -3.45 -4.23 -7.16
N LEU A 71 -4.38 -4.19 -8.11
CA LEU A 71 -5.22 -3.03 -8.39
C LEU A 71 -6.66 -3.41 -8.10
N ASN A 72 -7.31 -2.62 -7.24
CA ASN A 72 -8.75 -2.67 -7.10
C ASN A 72 -9.35 -1.66 -8.08
N THR A 73 -10.22 -2.15 -8.96
CA THR A 73 -10.89 -1.33 -9.97
C THR A 73 -12.40 -1.55 -9.87
N SER A 74 -13.18 -0.70 -10.53
CA SER A 74 -14.64 -0.86 -10.64
C SER A 74 -15.05 -2.17 -11.32
N GLU A 75 -14.16 -2.80 -12.09
CA GLU A 75 -14.40 -4.08 -12.77
C GLU A 75 -13.84 -5.30 -12.03
N GLY A 76 -13.30 -5.11 -10.83
CA GLY A 76 -12.68 -6.15 -10.02
C GLY A 76 -11.17 -6.00 -9.88
N MET A 77 -10.53 -7.06 -9.39
CA MET A 77 -9.12 -7.05 -9.05
C MET A 77 -8.23 -7.44 -10.23
N PHE A 78 -7.14 -6.70 -10.42
CA PHE A 78 -6.02 -7.09 -11.27
C PHE A 78 -4.79 -7.35 -10.41
N TYR A 79 -3.99 -8.34 -10.78
CA TYR A 79 -2.84 -8.76 -10.00
C TYR A 79 -1.62 -8.98 -10.89
N SER A 80 -0.45 -8.62 -10.40
CA SER A 80 0.85 -8.84 -11.03
C SER A 80 1.81 -9.45 -10.01
N ALA A 81 2.48 -10.54 -10.40
CA ALA A 81 3.52 -11.20 -9.60
C ALA A 81 4.95 -10.72 -9.93
N ASP A 82 5.07 -9.85 -10.92
CA ASP A 82 6.34 -9.47 -11.56
C ASP A 82 6.47 -7.94 -11.70
N LYS A 83 6.05 -7.21 -10.65
CA LYS A 83 6.21 -5.74 -10.55
C LYS A 83 5.53 -4.96 -11.67
N GLY A 84 4.35 -5.41 -12.07
CA GLY A 84 3.54 -4.74 -13.08
C GLY A 84 4.00 -5.03 -14.51
N ILE A 85 4.98 -5.91 -14.71
CA ILE A 85 5.41 -6.38 -16.03
C ILE A 85 4.26 -7.13 -16.69
N THR A 86 3.65 -8.12 -16.04
CA THR A 86 2.44 -8.79 -16.52
C THR A 86 1.33 -8.68 -15.50
N TRP A 87 0.10 -8.59 -15.99
CA TRP A 87 -1.09 -8.55 -15.15
C TRP A 87 -1.92 -9.81 -15.38
N THR A 88 -2.83 -10.08 -14.47
CA THR A 88 -3.87 -11.11 -14.59
C THR A 88 -5.14 -10.59 -13.93
N LYS A 89 -6.30 -11.04 -14.38
CA LYS A 89 -7.59 -10.79 -13.70
C LYS A 89 -8.04 -12.08 -13.02
N PRO A 90 -7.59 -12.35 -11.79
CA PRO A 90 -7.90 -13.61 -11.11
C PRO A 90 -9.40 -13.74 -10.83
N SER A 91 -9.87 -14.99 -10.79
CA SER A 91 -11.24 -15.27 -10.35
C SER A 91 -11.31 -15.07 -8.84
N LEU A 92 -12.06 -14.05 -8.42
CA LEU A 92 -12.27 -13.78 -7.00
C LEU A 92 -13.19 -14.83 -6.38
N PRO A 93 -12.94 -15.24 -5.12
CA PRO A 93 -13.72 -16.29 -4.47
C PRO A 93 -15.19 -15.92 -4.24
N ASP A 94 -15.52 -14.61 -4.19
CA ASP A 94 -16.91 -14.12 -4.22
C ASP A 94 -17.12 -13.07 -5.34
N SER A 95 -17.27 -13.56 -6.58
CA SER A 95 -17.46 -12.75 -7.79
C SER A 95 -18.75 -11.92 -7.82
N LYS A 96 -19.65 -12.09 -6.83
CA LYS A 96 -20.93 -11.37 -6.77
C LYS A 96 -20.88 -10.13 -5.89
N SER A 97 -19.79 -9.92 -5.15
CA SER A 97 -19.66 -8.77 -4.25
C SER A 97 -18.85 -7.65 -4.90
N SER A 98 -19.50 -6.50 -5.12
CA SER A 98 -18.88 -5.23 -5.54
C SER A 98 -18.15 -4.55 -4.37
N GLY A 99 -17.44 -5.32 -3.55
CA GLY A 99 -16.87 -4.86 -2.27
C GLY A 99 -15.45 -4.32 -2.38
N ASN A 100 -15.08 -3.47 -1.42
CA ASN A 100 -13.70 -3.08 -1.17
C ASN A 100 -12.92 -4.27 -0.61
N TYR A 101 -12.11 -4.92 -1.45
CA TYR A 101 -11.22 -5.98 -1.01
C TYR A 101 -10.02 -5.40 -0.27
N GLN A 102 -9.73 -5.93 0.90
CA GLN A 102 -8.45 -5.68 1.56
C GLN A 102 -7.48 -6.79 1.20
N MET A 103 -6.23 -6.41 0.99
CA MET A 103 -5.18 -7.33 0.60
C MET A 103 -3.94 -7.15 1.46
N HIS A 104 -3.27 -8.27 1.67
CA HIS A 104 -1.97 -8.32 2.29
C HIS A 104 -1.17 -9.43 1.63
N SER A 105 0.15 -9.35 1.66
CA SER A 105 0.99 -10.48 1.29
C SER A 105 2.13 -10.64 2.29
N ALA A 106 2.51 -11.87 2.56
CA ALA A 106 3.56 -12.22 3.50
C ALA A 106 4.07 -13.62 3.16
N ASP A 107 5.38 -13.86 3.23
CA ASP A 107 6.00 -15.17 3.01
C ASP A 107 5.59 -15.85 1.67
N GLY A 108 5.37 -15.07 0.62
CA GLY A 108 4.93 -15.58 -0.69
C GLY A 108 3.45 -15.99 -0.76
N LEU A 109 2.69 -15.75 0.31
CA LEU A 109 1.23 -15.91 0.34
C LEU A 109 0.54 -14.58 0.10
N ILE A 110 -0.65 -14.62 -0.49
CA ILE A 110 -1.53 -13.48 -0.69
C ILE A 110 -2.80 -13.72 0.11
N TYR A 111 -3.15 -12.78 0.97
CA TYR A 111 -4.36 -12.79 1.76
C TYR A 111 -5.34 -11.77 1.19
N LEU A 112 -6.61 -12.16 1.10
CA LEU A 112 -7.69 -11.32 0.60
C LEU A 112 -8.88 -11.42 1.55
N ALA A 113 -9.24 -10.31 2.16
CA ALA A 113 -10.50 -10.20 2.88
C ALA A 113 -11.59 -9.70 1.93
N SER A 114 -12.73 -10.40 1.96
CA SER A 114 -13.94 -10.06 1.21
C SER A 114 -15.13 -9.98 2.16
N ASN A 115 -16.31 -9.66 1.62
CA ASN A 115 -17.55 -9.65 2.39
C ASN A 115 -17.93 -11.02 2.98
N GLN A 116 -17.39 -12.14 2.47
CA GLN A 116 -17.73 -13.50 2.92
C GLN A 116 -16.69 -14.13 3.84
N GLY A 117 -15.50 -13.55 3.93
CA GLY A 117 -14.41 -14.18 4.65
C GLY A 117 -13.02 -13.78 4.21
N LEU A 118 -12.05 -14.34 4.91
CA LEU A 118 -10.62 -14.23 4.63
C LEU A 118 -10.17 -15.43 3.81
N TYR A 119 -9.48 -15.16 2.71
CA TYR A 119 -8.94 -16.14 1.79
C TYR A 119 -7.43 -16.01 1.69
N VAL A 120 -6.77 -17.11 1.33
CA VAL A 120 -5.34 -17.14 1.02
C VAL A 120 -5.10 -17.76 -0.36
N SER A 121 -4.10 -17.25 -1.06
CA SER A 121 -3.55 -17.84 -2.27
C SER A 121 -2.06 -18.10 -2.09
N SER A 122 -1.61 -19.28 -2.52
CA SER A 122 -0.20 -19.69 -2.53
C SER A 122 0.35 -19.84 -3.95
N ASN A 123 -0.40 -19.39 -4.96
CA ASN A 123 -0.08 -19.54 -6.38
C ASN A 123 -0.44 -18.27 -7.16
N ASP A 124 0.05 -17.12 -6.69
CA ASP A 124 -0.02 -15.85 -7.43
C ASP A 124 -1.46 -15.46 -7.79
N ALA A 125 -2.37 -15.57 -6.80
CA ALA A 125 -3.80 -15.26 -6.90
C ALA A 125 -4.59 -16.12 -7.91
N GLN A 126 -4.02 -17.21 -8.45
CA GLN A 126 -4.72 -18.09 -9.39
C GLN A 126 -5.88 -18.86 -8.74
N THR A 127 -5.67 -19.32 -7.51
CA THR A 127 -6.70 -20.01 -6.72
C THR A 127 -6.71 -19.50 -5.28
N TRP A 128 -7.87 -19.59 -4.63
CA TRP A 128 -8.09 -19.11 -3.28
C TRP A 128 -8.61 -20.23 -2.38
N GLN A 129 -8.02 -20.35 -1.19
CA GLN A 129 -8.51 -21.18 -0.11
C GLN A 129 -9.17 -20.28 0.94
N LEU A 130 -10.38 -20.63 1.38
CA LEU A 130 -11.05 -19.97 2.49
C LEU A 130 -10.34 -20.34 3.81
N LEU A 131 -9.83 -19.34 4.52
CA LEU A 131 -9.24 -19.52 5.85
C LEU A 131 -10.26 -19.28 6.96
N LEU A 132 -11.10 -18.27 6.82
CA LEU A 132 -12.09 -17.90 7.82
C LEU A 132 -13.40 -17.47 7.15
N ALA A 133 -14.47 -18.24 7.39
CA ALA A 133 -15.82 -17.98 6.88
C ALA A 133 -16.55 -16.95 7.77
N GLN A 134 -16.09 -15.69 7.73
CA GLN A 134 -16.62 -14.63 8.57
C GLN A 134 -17.05 -13.43 7.73
N ALA A 135 -18.34 -13.09 7.82
CA ALA A 135 -18.87 -11.89 7.19
C ALA A 135 -18.51 -10.64 7.99
N GLY A 136 -18.46 -9.49 7.29
CA GLY A 136 -18.25 -8.19 7.92
C GLY A 136 -16.83 -8.01 8.48
N ILE A 137 -15.83 -8.63 7.84
CA ILE A 137 -14.42 -8.32 8.11
C ILE A 137 -14.22 -6.86 7.79
N THR A 138 -13.86 -6.08 8.80
CA THR A 138 -13.56 -4.67 8.64
C THR A 138 -12.09 -4.50 8.34
N HIS A 139 -11.21 -5.20 9.06
CA HIS A 139 -9.75 -5.11 8.94
C HIS A 139 -9.08 -6.45 9.22
N PHE A 140 -7.90 -6.68 8.67
CA PHE A 140 -7.02 -7.76 9.10
C PHE A 140 -5.55 -7.35 9.04
N ALA A 141 -4.72 -8.05 9.81
CA ALA A 141 -3.28 -7.92 9.80
C ALA A 141 -2.61 -9.30 9.79
N VAL A 142 -1.47 -9.40 9.13
CA VAL A 142 -0.65 -10.61 9.10
C VAL A 142 0.76 -10.23 9.57
N GLN A 143 1.28 -10.96 10.55
CA GLN A 143 2.66 -10.83 10.99
C GLN A 143 3.27 -12.22 11.17
N ASN A 144 4.25 -12.56 10.33
CA ASN A 144 4.84 -13.90 10.26
C ASN A 144 3.76 -14.98 10.04
N LYS A 145 3.50 -15.81 11.06
CA LYS A 145 2.47 -16.86 11.06
C LYS A 145 1.16 -16.42 11.72
N ASP A 146 1.17 -15.26 12.37
CA ASP A 146 0.03 -14.76 13.12
C ASP A 146 -0.90 -13.97 12.18
N ILE A 147 -2.21 -14.20 12.31
CA ILE A 147 -3.24 -13.50 11.57
C ILE A 147 -4.28 -12.99 12.55
N PHE A 148 -4.54 -11.69 12.49
CA PHE A 148 -5.54 -11.01 13.31
C PHE A 148 -6.63 -10.48 12.40
N VAL A 149 -7.88 -10.89 12.65
CA VAL A 149 -9.04 -10.47 11.86
C VAL A 149 -10.01 -9.74 12.77
N ALA A 150 -10.35 -8.52 12.40
CA ALA A 150 -11.38 -7.72 13.04
C ALA A 150 -12.66 -7.74 12.21
N THR A 151 -13.79 -7.93 12.89
CA THR A 151 -15.12 -7.66 12.35
C THR A 151 -15.69 -6.42 13.01
N SER A 152 -16.94 -6.09 12.67
CA SER A 152 -17.68 -5.03 13.36
C SER A 152 -17.94 -5.29 14.85
N ASN A 153 -17.73 -6.51 15.36
CA ASN A 153 -18.11 -6.91 16.71
C ASN A 153 -17.22 -7.99 17.37
N SER A 154 -16.15 -8.44 16.72
CA SER A 154 -15.31 -9.52 17.22
C SER A 154 -13.90 -9.44 16.64
N VAL A 155 -12.95 -10.01 17.37
CA VAL A 155 -11.59 -10.23 16.88
C VAL A 155 -11.29 -11.72 16.90
N PHE A 156 -10.74 -12.22 15.82
CA PHE A 156 -10.30 -13.60 15.65
C PHE A 156 -8.78 -13.63 15.47
N VAL A 157 -8.14 -14.60 16.10
CA VAL A 157 -6.68 -14.74 16.08
C VAL A 157 -6.31 -16.15 15.62
N SER A 158 -5.30 -16.23 14.77
CA SER A 158 -4.63 -17.46 14.40
C SER A 158 -3.12 -17.29 14.59
N HIS A 159 -2.46 -18.32 15.13
CA HIS A 159 -1.00 -18.37 15.31
C HIS A 159 -0.33 -19.44 14.43
N ASP A 160 -1.06 -19.94 13.44
CA ASP A 160 -0.70 -21.06 12.58
C ASP A 160 -1.12 -20.85 11.11
N ARG A 161 -1.05 -19.59 10.65
CA ARG A 161 -1.38 -19.17 9.27
C ARG A 161 -2.83 -19.48 8.87
N GLY A 162 -3.75 -19.38 9.82
CA GLY A 162 -5.19 -19.56 9.60
C GLY A 162 -5.65 -21.02 9.59
N ALA A 163 -4.83 -21.96 10.08
CA ALA A 163 -5.25 -23.36 10.22
C ALA A 163 -6.21 -23.55 11.40
N THR A 164 -5.99 -22.82 12.49
CA THR A 164 -6.90 -22.72 13.63
C THR A 164 -7.18 -21.27 13.99
N TRP A 165 -8.39 -21.02 14.51
CA TRP A 165 -8.89 -19.70 14.86
C TRP A 165 -9.46 -19.70 16.26
N HIS A 166 -9.11 -18.68 17.02
CA HIS A 166 -9.59 -18.45 18.37
C HIS A 166 -10.38 -17.14 18.39
N PRO A 167 -11.68 -17.17 18.74
CA PRO A 167 -12.40 -15.94 19.04
C PRO A 167 -11.84 -15.37 20.33
N THR A 168 -11.68 -14.06 20.37
CA THR A 168 -11.21 -13.34 21.55
C THR A 168 -12.39 -12.91 22.42
N SER A 169 -12.13 -12.52 23.67
CA SER A 169 -13.12 -11.83 24.51
C SER A 169 -13.27 -10.36 24.12
N ALA A 170 -12.70 -9.96 22.97
CA ALA A 170 -12.75 -8.61 22.42
C ALA A 170 -14.19 -8.15 22.50
N PRO A 171 -14.47 -7.12 23.30
CA PRO A 171 -15.82 -6.95 23.75
C PRO A 171 -16.74 -6.51 22.60
N GLY A 172 -17.60 -7.44 22.17
CA GLY A 172 -18.57 -7.19 21.10
C GLY A 172 -19.61 -6.12 21.42
N ALA A 173 -19.68 -5.62 22.66
CA ALA A 173 -20.48 -4.46 23.06
C ALA A 173 -19.69 -3.12 23.05
N TYR A 174 -18.36 -3.18 23.05
CA TYR A 174 -17.45 -2.01 23.11
C TYR A 174 -16.80 -1.70 21.75
N LEU A 175 -16.73 -2.68 20.84
CA LEU A 175 -15.98 -2.57 19.59
C LEU A 175 -16.85 -2.45 18.34
N ASN A 176 -17.84 -1.56 18.36
CA ASN A 176 -18.52 -1.20 17.11
C ASN A 176 -17.50 -0.50 16.20
N ASN A 177 -17.32 -1.02 14.98
CA ASN A 177 -16.47 -0.42 13.96
C ASN A 177 -14.97 -0.42 14.30
N ILE A 178 -14.40 -1.62 14.51
CA ILE A 178 -12.94 -1.78 14.46
C ILE A 178 -12.47 -1.37 13.07
N ASN A 179 -11.71 -0.29 12.98
CA ASN A 179 -11.22 0.24 11.71
C ASN A 179 -9.73 -0.06 11.48
N MET A 180 -9.15 -0.90 12.34
CA MET A 180 -7.73 -1.22 12.32
C MET A 180 -7.40 -2.27 13.36
N ILE A 181 -6.49 -3.15 12.99
CA ILE A 181 -5.92 -4.17 13.87
C ILE A 181 -4.44 -4.32 13.55
N THR A 182 -3.63 -4.52 14.59
CA THR A 182 -2.23 -4.93 14.48
C THR A 182 -1.88 -5.79 15.69
N GLY A 183 -0.85 -6.61 15.59
CA GLY A 183 -0.46 -7.49 16.69
C GLY A 183 0.77 -8.30 16.37
N SER A 184 1.47 -8.73 17.42
CA SER A 184 2.68 -9.57 17.34
C SER A 184 2.69 -10.53 18.52
N GLY A 185 2.74 -11.83 18.24
CA GLY A 185 2.58 -12.85 19.27
C GLY A 185 1.27 -12.63 20.03
N GLN A 186 1.35 -12.49 21.36
CA GLN A 186 0.17 -12.33 22.23
C GLN A 186 -0.38 -10.92 22.32
N ASN A 187 0.32 -9.95 21.75
CA ASN A 187 -0.11 -8.56 21.80
C ASN A 187 -1.03 -8.25 20.62
N ILE A 188 -2.20 -7.70 20.91
CA ILE A 188 -3.18 -7.30 19.90
C ILE A 188 -3.62 -5.87 20.22
N CYS A 189 -3.64 -5.02 19.20
CA CYS A 189 -4.10 -3.65 19.30
C CYS A 189 -5.20 -3.40 18.27
N VAL A 190 -6.32 -2.83 18.73
CA VAL A 190 -7.44 -2.43 17.89
C VAL A 190 -7.83 -0.98 18.14
N GLY A 191 -8.21 -0.28 17.06
CA GLY A 191 -8.76 1.07 17.12
C GLY A 191 -10.23 1.09 16.70
N THR A 192 -11.08 1.76 17.48
CA THR A 192 -12.53 1.88 17.23
C THR A 192 -12.91 3.28 16.76
N THR A 193 -13.84 3.39 15.82
CA THR A 193 -14.16 4.70 15.18
C THR A 193 -15.59 5.21 15.41
N LEU A 194 -16.58 4.36 15.70
CA LEU A 194 -18.01 4.75 15.74
C LEU A 194 -18.87 3.88 16.71
N GLY A 195 -19.76 4.50 17.52
CA GLY A 195 -20.57 3.85 18.57
C GLY A 195 -20.28 4.31 20.01
N LYS A 196 -20.97 5.37 20.48
CA LYS A 196 -20.98 5.73 21.92
C LYS A 196 -21.59 4.56 22.71
N PRO A 197 -21.10 4.26 23.93
CA PRO A 197 -20.15 5.03 24.72
C PRO A 197 -18.74 4.42 24.76
N ASN A 198 -18.13 3.89 23.70
CA ASN A 198 -16.99 2.96 23.88
C ASN A 198 -15.80 3.18 22.93
N TYR A 199 -15.37 4.43 22.74
CA TYR A 199 -14.27 4.76 21.84
C TYR A 199 -12.88 4.61 22.46
N GLY A 200 -11.91 4.15 21.67
CA GLY A 200 -10.50 4.27 22.01
C GLY A 200 -9.60 3.29 21.27
N VAL A 201 -8.39 3.18 21.81
CA VAL A 201 -7.41 2.13 21.48
C VAL A 201 -7.51 1.07 22.57
N TYR A 202 -7.76 -0.17 22.17
CA TYR A 202 -7.79 -1.31 23.08
C TYR A 202 -6.61 -2.21 22.80
N ILE A 203 -5.95 -2.64 23.87
CA ILE A 203 -4.80 -3.54 23.80
C ILE A 203 -5.06 -4.77 24.64
N SER A 204 -4.75 -5.92 24.07
CA SER A 204 -4.62 -7.20 24.77
C SER A 204 -3.16 -7.63 24.76
N HIS A 205 -2.73 -8.25 25.86
CA HIS A 205 -1.40 -8.84 26.02
C HIS A 205 -1.45 -10.37 26.23
N ASP A 206 -2.63 -10.97 26.05
CA ASP A 206 -2.94 -12.35 26.43
C ASP A 206 -3.81 -13.05 25.38
N ASP A 207 -3.45 -12.89 24.10
CA ASP A 207 -4.15 -13.50 22.94
C ASP A 207 -5.63 -13.11 22.85
N GLY A 208 -5.97 -11.91 23.34
CA GLY A 208 -7.34 -11.39 23.33
C GLY A 208 -8.22 -11.95 24.45
N ALA A 209 -7.65 -12.57 25.49
CA ALA A 209 -8.42 -13.05 26.65
C ALA A 209 -8.87 -11.90 27.56
N THR A 210 -8.08 -10.84 27.68
CA THR A 210 -8.43 -9.58 28.36
C THR A 210 -8.01 -8.37 27.52
N TRP A 211 -8.74 -7.27 27.71
CA TRP A 211 -8.56 -6.04 26.94
C TRP A 211 -8.55 -4.85 27.88
N THR A 212 -7.63 -3.92 27.63
CA THR A 212 -7.52 -2.65 28.35
C THR A 212 -7.80 -1.51 27.40
N ASN A 213 -8.72 -0.60 27.76
CA ASN A 213 -8.88 0.68 27.06
C ASN A 213 -7.74 1.63 27.51
N THR A 214 -6.82 1.90 26.60
CA THR A 214 -5.62 2.70 26.87
C THR A 214 -5.91 4.17 27.10
N LEU A 215 -6.90 4.73 26.41
CA LEU A 215 -7.14 6.18 26.43
C LEU A 215 -8.07 6.64 27.56
N GLY A 216 -8.58 5.70 28.37
CA GLY A 216 -9.31 5.96 29.62
C GLY A 216 -10.62 6.76 29.48
N SER A 217 -10.94 7.27 28.29
CA SER A 217 -12.16 7.98 27.98
C SER A 217 -12.80 7.43 26.72
N ASP A 218 -14.03 7.00 26.90
CA ASP A 218 -14.98 6.51 25.92
C ASP A 218 -15.42 7.53 24.86
N GLN A 219 -14.68 8.64 24.72
CA GLN A 219 -15.03 9.80 23.89
C GLN A 219 -14.05 10.06 22.73
N VAL A 220 -12.93 9.32 22.63
CA VAL A 220 -11.93 9.55 21.57
C VAL A 220 -12.18 8.67 20.35
N GLN A 221 -12.88 9.20 19.34
CA GLN A 221 -13.05 8.52 18.06
C GLN A 221 -11.71 8.39 17.34
N ILE A 222 -11.21 7.18 17.18
CA ILE A 222 -9.94 6.96 16.48
C ILE A 222 -10.13 7.22 14.98
N LYS A 223 -9.18 7.91 14.36
CA LYS A 223 -9.13 8.22 12.92
C LYS A 223 -8.00 7.46 12.23
N GLY A 224 -6.90 7.23 12.94
CA GLY A 224 -5.72 6.56 12.43
C GLY A 224 -5.01 5.80 13.53
N ILE A 225 -4.41 4.67 13.19
CA ILE A 225 -3.41 3.99 14.00
C ILE A 225 -2.25 3.56 13.11
N ALA A 226 -1.04 3.59 13.64
CA ALA A 226 0.13 3.04 12.99
C ALA A 226 1.05 2.40 14.03
N PHE A 227 1.67 1.28 13.65
CA PHE A 227 2.77 0.72 14.42
C PHE A 227 4.09 1.16 13.80
N PHE A 228 4.99 1.74 14.61
CA PHE A 228 6.29 2.20 14.14
C PHE A 228 7.32 2.17 15.28
N LYS A 229 8.51 1.61 15.02
CA LYS A 229 9.62 1.48 15.99
C LYS A 229 9.17 1.08 17.40
N ASP A 230 8.42 -0.02 17.49
CA ASP A 230 7.91 -0.60 18.74
C ASP A 230 6.91 0.27 19.52
N MET A 231 6.33 1.28 18.87
CA MET A 231 5.31 2.15 19.43
C MET A 231 4.03 2.09 18.59
N ILE A 232 2.89 2.30 19.26
CA ILE A 232 1.61 2.54 18.62
C ILE A 232 1.37 4.05 18.59
N TYR A 233 1.13 4.57 17.39
CA TYR A 233 0.71 5.94 17.16
C TYR A 233 -0.76 5.94 16.84
N SER A 234 -1.54 6.75 17.54
CA SER A 234 -2.97 6.86 17.32
C SER A 234 -3.37 8.32 17.19
N VAL A 235 -4.32 8.58 16.32
CA VAL A 235 -4.96 9.88 16.19
C VAL A 235 -6.45 9.72 16.41
N GLY A 236 -7.08 10.61 17.16
CA GLY A 236 -8.53 10.60 17.34
C GLY A 236 -9.13 11.91 17.84
N ASN A 237 -10.46 11.99 17.90
CA ASN A 237 -11.16 13.21 18.33
C ASN A 237 -10.98 13.46 19.84
N MET A 238 -10.41 14.60 20.19
CA MET A 238 -10.50 15.18 21.54
C MET A 238 -11.65 16.18 21.60
N VAL A 239 -12.10 16.57 22.80
CA VAL A 239 -13.11 17.62 22.92
C VAL A 239 -12.54 18.95 22.40
N GLY A 240 -12.98 19.36 21.20
CA GLY A 240 -12.58 20.61 20.55
C GLY A 240 -11.28 20.56 19.74
N ALA A 241 -10.65 19.39 19.59
CA ALA A 241 -9.39 19.20 18.87
C ALA A 241 -9.27 17.77 18.31
N ASP A 242 -8.29 17.50 17.47
CA ASP A 242 -7.80 16.14 17.27
C ASP A 242 -6.61 15.92 18.21
N GLY A 243 -6.52 14.71 18.75
CA GLY A 243 -5.47 14.24 19.65
C GLY A 243 -4.57 13.24 18.98
N TRP A 244 -3.27 13.43 19.19
CA TRP A 244 -2.20 12.50 18.89
C TRP A 244 -1.81 11.77 20.17
N TYR A 245 -1.65 10.45 20.10
CA TYR A 245 -1.28 9.59 21.21
C TYR A 245 -0.12 8.69 20.82
N GLU A 246 0.92 8.68 21.64
CA GLU A 246 1.97 7.68 21.58
C GLU A 246 1.73 6.67 22.69
N ILE A 247 1.52 5.42 22.30
CA ILE A 247 1.12 4.34 23.20
C ILE A 247 2.21 3.29 23.19
N ARG A 248 2.70 2.98 24.39
CA ARG A 248 3.68 1.92 24.57
C ARG A 248 2.99 0.56 24.50
N PRO A 249 3.33 -0.32 23.55
CA PRO A 249 2.60 -1.57 23.33
C PRO A 249 2.79 -2.63 24.40
N ILE A 250 3.77 -2.51 25.30
CA ILE A 250 4.03 -3.56 26.30
C ILE A 250 3.11 -3.46 27.53
N ASP A 251 2.59 -2.27 27.82
CA ASP A 251 1.75 -2.00 28.99
C ASP A 251 0.56 -1.11 28.68
N GLY A 252 0.35 -0.79 27.40
CA GLY A 252 -0.72 0.08 26.93
C GLY A 252 -0.66 1.49 27.51
N LYS A 253 0.49 1.96 28.00
CA LYS A 253 0.58 3.30 28.61
C LYS A 253 0.71 4.37 27.53
N VAL A 254 -0.11 5.42 27.61
CA VAL A 254 0.12 6.66 26.84
C VAL A 254 1.36 7.36 27.39
N VAL A 255 2.40 7.50 26.57
CA VAL A 255 3.67 8.14 26.95
C VAL A 255 3.75 9.60 26.51
N SER A 256 2.97 9.99 25.52
CA SER A 256 2.90 11.35 24.96
C SER A 256 1.52 11.60 24.37
N GLU A 257 1.00 12.81 24.59
CA GLU A 257 -0.28 13.28 24.06
C GLU A 257 -0.12 14.72 23.56
N LYS A 258 -0.62 15.00 22.35
CA LYS A 258 -0.57 16.32 21.72
C LYS A 258 -1.87 16.63 21.00
N SER A 259 -2.32 17.87 21.05
CA SER A 259 -3.52 18.32 20.34
C SER A 259 -3.17 19.07 19.06
N PHE A 260 -3.98 18.89 18.02
CA PHE A 260 -3.93 19.68 16.79
C PHE A 260 -5.34 20.04 16.32
N ALA A 261 -5.43 20.79 15.21
CA ALA A 261 -6.70 21.26 14.69
C ALA A 261 -7.67 20.08 14.44
N PRO A 262 -8.95 20.22 14.81
CA PRO A 262 -9.91 19.13 14.66
C PRO A 262 -10.12 18.77 13.19
N ASN A 263 -10.44 17.49 12.93
CA ASN A 263 -10.73 16.95 11.59
C ASN A 263 -9.61 17.17 10.57
N SER A 264 -8.36 17.20 11.02
CA SER A 264 -7.24 17.51 10.14
C SER A 264 -6.41 16.28 9.76
N PHE A 265 -6.79 15.05 10.13
CA PHE A 265 -5.97 13.86 9.86
C PHE A 265 -6.36 13.13 8.56
N ASN A 266 -5.36 12.84 7.72
CA ASN A 266 -5.55 12.11 6.46
C ASN A 266 -4.93 10.70 6.48
N TYR A 267 -3.64 10.57 6.77
CA TYR A 267 -2.97 9.26 6.77
C TYR A 267 -1.71 9.21 7.63
N PHE A 268 -1.32 7.99 7.97
CA PHE A 268 0.01 7.63 8.43
C PHE A 268 0.83 7.02 7.28
N PHE A 269 2.13 7.31 7.24
CA PHE A 269 3.07 6.70 6.30
C PHE A 269 4.38 6.34 7.03
N PRO A 270 4.42 5.17 7.70
CA PRO A 270 5.64 4.68 8.34
C PRO A 270 6.65 4.20 7.28
N THR A 271 7.91 4.62 7.43
CA THR A 271 9.05 4.03 6.72
C THR A 271 9.87 3.18 7.67
N THR A 272 11.05 2.73 7.24
CA THR A 272 11.99 2.03 8.12
C THR A 272 12.64 2.97 9.15
N SER A 273 12.74 4.26 8.83
CA SER A 273 13.50 5.24 9.61
C SER A 273 12.65 6.34 10.22
N GLU A 274 11.55 6.75 9.59
CA GLU A 274 10.72 7.88 10.00
C GLU A 274 9.23 7.56 9.84
N LEU A 275 8.39 8.24 10.62
CA LEU A 275 6.94 8.18 10.47
C LEU A 275 6.47 9.50 9.89
N TYR A 276 5.85 9.48 8.71
CA TYR A 276 5.24 10.67 8.12
C TYR A 276 3.74 10.69 8.35
N VAL A 277 3.19 11.90 8.37
CA VAL A 277 1.77 12.14 8.66
C VAL A 277 1.23 13.17 7.68
N GLY A 278 0.14 12.82 7.01
CA GLY A 278 -0.64 13.75 6.20
C GLY A 278 -1.76 14.36 7.03
N LEU A 279 -1.80 15.69 7.07
CA LEU A 279 -2.87 16.48 7.67
C LEU A 279 -3.50 17.44 6.64
N ASP A 280 -4.68 17.99 6.94
CA ASP A 280 -5.40 18.97 6.09
C ASP A 280 -4.69 20.32 5.97
N ASN A 281 -3.70 20.56 6.83
CA ASN A 281 -2.84 21.73 6.79
C ASN A 281 -1.40 21.41 6.38
N GLY A 282 -1.09 20.17 5.98
CA GLY A 282 0.25 19.87 5.48
C GLY A 282 0.72 18.43 5.60
N PHE A 283 1.97 18.24 5.23
CA PHE A 283 2.72 17.01 5.31
C PHE A 283 3.83 17.16 6.35
N TYR A 284 3.89 16.22 7.30
CA TYR A 284 4.73 16.29 8.48
C TYR A 284 5.61 15.05 8.60
N ALA A 285 6.79 15.22 9.20
CA ALA A 285 7.62 14.12 9.69
C ALA A 285 7.56 14.07 11.21
N PHE A 286 7.48 12.87 11.77
CA PHE A 286 7.62 12.64 13.20
C PHE A 286 9.10 12.49 13.57
N HIS A 287 9.58 13.38 14.42
CA HIS A 287 10.97 13.39 14.89
C HIS A 287 11.02 13.70 16.39
N GLN A 288 11.65 12.81 17.17
CA GLN A 288 11.90 12.99 18.60
C GLN A 288 10.65 13.34 19.45
N GLY A 289 9.50 12.77 19.12
CA GLY A 289 8.25 13.05 19.86
C GLY A 289 7.42 14.18 19.28
N ASP A 290 7.91 14.90 18.27
CA ASP A 290 7.23 16.06 17.65
C ASP A 290 6.94 15.89 16.17
N LEU A 291 5.91 16.59 15.69
CA LEU A 291 5.61 16.71 14.26
C LEU A 291 6.29 17.94 13.69
N ALA A 292 7.28 17.72 12.82
CA ALA A 292 7.92 18.76 12.04
C ALA A 292 7.17 18.96 10.72
N LEU A 293 6.63 20.16 10.49
CA LEU A 293 6.02 20.52 9.21
C LEU A 293 7.08 20.50 8.12
N LEU A 294 6.87 19.69 7.08
CA LEU A 294 7.69 19.69 5.88
C LEU A 294 7.06 20.58 4.81
N TYR A 295 5.81 20.31 4.44
CA TYR A 295 5.13 21.07 3.40
C TYR A 295 3.74 21.50 3.86
N ASN A 296 3.40 22.78 3.70
CA ASN A 296 2.04 23.30 3.95
C ASN A 296 1.10 22.96 2.78
N THR A 297 1.05 21.68 2.42
CA THR A 297 0.29 21.14 1.29
C THR A 297 -0.46 19.90 1.75
N PRO A 298 -1.79 19.97 1.89
CA PRO A 298 -2.58 18.81 2.28
C PRO A 298 -2.53 17.76 1.19
N SER A 299 -2.36 16.52 1.59
CA SER A 299 -2.31 15.39 0.66
C SER A 299 -3.13 14.24 1.20
N ASN A 300 -3.59 13.37 0.29
CA ASN A 300 -4.34 12.17 0.61
C ASN A 300 -3.53 10.89 0.42
N THR A 301 -2.39 10.99 -0.27
CA THR A 301 -1.48 9.87 -0.55
C THR A 301 -0.06 10.40 -0.71
N VAL A 302 0.91 9.58 -0.35
CA VAL A 302 2.34 9.91 -0.43
C VAL A 302 3.13 8.70 -0.93
N ALA A 303 4.24 8.97 -1.62
CA ALA A 303 5.32 8.02 -1.80
C ALA A 303 6.66 8.75 -1.63
N ILE A 304 7.67 8.03 -1.12
CA ILE A 304 9.00 8.58 -0.82
C ILE A 304 10.07 7.67 -1.42
N ASP A 305 10.69 8.13 -2.49
CA ASP A 305 11.76 7.44 -3.20
C ASP A 305 13.11 8.07 -2.86
N ASN A 306 13.77 7.50 -1.85
CA ASN A 306 14.97 8.08 -1.24
C ASN A 306 14.70 9.50 -0.72
N ASN A 307 15.07 10.53 -1.50
CA ASN A 307 14.77 11.92 -1.22
C ASN A 307 13.68 12.49 -2.14
N ASP A 308 13.19 11.78 -3.15
CA ASP A 308 12.07 12.24 -3.96
C ASP A 308 10.76 12.05 -3.18
N LEU A 309 10.04 13.15 -2.97
CA LEU A 309 8.72 13.16 -2.36
C LEU A 309 7.66 13.28 -3.45
N TYR A 310 6.65 12.41 -3.41
CA TYR A 310 5.47 12.48 -4.26
C TYR A 310 4.22 12.62 -3.41
N LEU A 311 3.43 13.68 -3.64
CA LEU A 311 2.18 13.93 -2.93
C LEU A 311 1.00 13.97 -3.89
N GLY A 312 -0.06 13.23 -3.57
CA GLY A 312 -1.36 13.37 -4.23
C GLY A 312 -2.22 14.42 -3.53
N VAL A 313 -2.49 15.53 -4.21
CA VAL A 313 -3.15 16.72 -3.67
C VAL A 313 -4.35 17.07 -4.54
N ALA A 314 -5.58 16.93 -4.02
CA ALA A 314 -6.81 17.20 -4.76
C ALA A 314 -6.85 16.58 -6.18
N GLY A 315 -6.36 15.34 -6.29
CA GLY A 315 -6.27 14.61 -7.56
C GLY A 315 -5.11 15.01 -8.46
N ILE A 316 -4.18 15.85 -8.02
CA ILE A 316 -2.99 16.23 -8.78
C ILE A 316 -1.76 15.60 -8.13
N LEU A 317 -0.84 15.07 -8.94
CA LEU A 317 0.46 14.62 -8.44
C LEU A 317 1.43 15.79 -8.34
N TYR A 318 2.09 15.92 -7.20
CA TYR A 318 3.17 16.86 -6.95
C TYR A 318 4.46 16.10 -6.64
N HIS A 319 5.60 16.65 -7.05
CA HIS A 319 6.94 16.13 -6.77
C HIS A 319 7.84 17.20 -6.14
N GLY A 320 8.71 16.80 -5.24
CA GLY A 320 9.75 17.65 -4.67
C GLY A 320 10.80 16.83 -3.95
N GLU A 321 11.68 17.49 -3.22
CA GLU A 321 12.73 16.84 -2.44
C GLU A 321 12.37 16.81 -0.95
N LEU A 322 12.30 15.62 -0.37
CA LEU A 322 12.08 15.38 1.04
C LEU A 322 13.05 16.21 1.89
N ASN A 323 12.54 16.82 2.96
CA ASN A 323 13.29 17.68 3.87
C ASN A 323 13.93 18.93 3.23
N ASN A 324 13.51 19.32 2.01
CA ASN A 324 13.96 20.55 1.38
C ASN A 324 12.79 21.52 1.07
N PRO A 325 12.11 22.03 2.12
CA PRO A 325 10.88 22.82 1.95
C PRO A 325 11.11 24.22 1.37
N GLN A 326 12.36 24.65 1.23
CA GLN A 326 12.72 25.91 0.57
C GLN A 326 12.37 25.89 -0.92
N TYR A 327 12.30 24.69 -1.53
CA TYR A 327 11.88 24.53 -2.90
C TYR A 327 10.41 24.07 -2.96
N PRO A 328 9.55 24.82 -3.67
CA PRO A 328 8.14 24.46 -3.75
C PRO A 328 7.97 23.15 -4.52
N LEU A 329 6.95 22.40 -4.14
CA LEU A 329 6.53 21.20 -4.86
C LEU A 329 6.15 21.56 -6.30
N GLN A 330 6.65 20.80 -7.25
CA GLN A 330 6.37 20.94 -8.67
C GLN A 330 5.19 20.06 -9.06
N LYS A 331 4.27 20.62 -9.85
CA LYS A 331 3.10 19.87 -10.34
C LYS A 331 3.52 18.95 -11.48
N ILE A 332 3.17 17.67 -11.38
CA ILE A 332 3.26 16.71 -12.48
C ILE A 332 1.96 16.75 -13.29
N THR A 333 1.99 17.38 -14.46
CA THR A 333 0.79 17.80 -15.20
C THR A 333 0.03 16.67 -15.91
N TYR A 334 0.67 15.54 -16.14
CA TYR A 334 0.09 14.41 -16.89
C TYR A 334 -0.54 13.32 -16.01
N ALA A 335 -0.38 13.41 -14.69
CA ALA A 335 -1.08 12.60 -13.70
C ALA A 335 -2.19 13.44 -13.06
N LEU A 336 -3.41 13.29 -13.57
CA LEU A 336 -4.61 13.94 -13.05
C LEU A 336 -5.55 12.88 -12.48
N GLN A 337 -6.40 13.32 -11.55
CA GLN A 337 -7.31 12.45 -10.81
C GLN A 337 -6.59 11.32 -10.06
N VAL A 338 -5.48 11.66 -9.39
CA VAL A 338 -4.71 10.74 -8.53
C VAL A 338 -5.55 10.28 -7.36
N ASN A 339 -5.73 8.97 -7.24
CA ASN A 339 -6.43 8.33 -6.14
C ASN A 339 -5.44 7.84 -5.08
N THR A 340 -4.38 7.16 -5.50
CA THR A 340 -3.38 6.60 -4.60
C THR A 340 -2.05 6.35 -5.32
N ILE A 341 -0.98 6.24 -4.54
CA ILE A 341 0.37 5.95 -5.01
C ILE A 341 0.88 4.73 -4.25
N ALA A 342 1.50 3.79 -4.97
CA ALA A 342 2.32 2.75 -4.35
C ALA A 342 3.74 2.79 -4.89
N GLN A 343 4.66 2.35 -4.04
CA GLN A 343 6.07 2.25 -4.35
C GLN A 343 6.54 0.82 -4.14
N MET A 344 7.33 0.35 -5.11
CA MET A 344 8.00 -0.95 -5.04
C MET A 344 9.38 -0.85 -4.38
N PRO A 345 9.92 -1.96 -3.85
CA PRO A 345 11.27 -1.97 -3.26
C PRO A 345 12.41 -1.56 -4.20
N ASP A 346 12.19 -1.61 -5.51
CA ASP A 346 13.15 -1.15 -6.51
C ASP A 346 12.97 0.32 -6.91
N ASN A 347 12.13 1.06 -6.20
CA ASN A 347 11.76 2.46 -6.44
C ASN A 347 10.87 2.72 -7.66
N THR A 348 10.28 1.67 -8.23
CA THR A 348 9.19 1.87 -9.20
C THR A 348 7.97 2.47 -8.50
N LEU A 349 7.45 3.58 -9.02
CA LEU A 349 6.21 4.19 -8.52
C LEU A 349 5.05 3.87 -9.45
N PHE A 350 3.93 3.52 -8.83
CA PHE A 350 2.66 3.29 -9.49
C PHE A 350 1.65 4.31 -8.96
N VAL A 351 1.16 5.16 -9.85
CA VAL A 351 0.19 6.20 -9.53
C VAL A 351 -1.13 5.83 -10.18
N ALA A 352 -2.06 5.39 -9.35
CA ALA A 352 -3.42 5.06 -9.74
C ALA A 352 -4.22 6.34 -9.96
N THR A 353 -4.83 6.45 -11.14
CA THR A 353 -5.69 7.58 -11.50
C THR A 353 -7.04 7.07 -12.00
N ASN A 354 -8.01 7.98 -12.12
CA ASN A 354 -9.29 7.67 -12.74
C ASN A 354 -9.16 7.30 -14.23
N ASP A 355 -8.08 7.69 -14.89
CA ASP A 355 -7.85 7.46 -16.33
C ASP A 355 -6.80 6.38 -16.64
N GLY A 356 -6.30 5.67 -15.63
CA GLY A 356 -5.41 4.53 -15.79
C GLY A 356 -4.31 4.44 -14.74
N LEU A 357 -3.18 3.84 -15.13
CA LEU A 357 -2.03 3.63 -14.26
C LEU A 357 -0.81 4.35 -14.84
N ASN A 358 -0.25 5.29 -14.08
CA ASN A 358 1.03 5.92 -14.43
C ASN A 358 2.15 5.20 -13.67
N ILE A 359 3.26 4.92 -14.34
CA ILE A 359 4.37 4.15 -13.82
C ILE A 359 5.65 4.95 -14.01
N LYS A 360 6.34 5.29 -12.92
CA LYS A 360 7.73 5.81 -12.93
C LYS A 360 8.66 4.64 -12.68
N ILE A 361 9.49 4.30 -13.65
CA ILE A 361 10.56 3.31 -13.43
C ILE A 361 11.76 3.97 -12.70
N PRO A 362 12.68 3.19 -12.11
CA PRO A 362 13.75 3.74 -11.28
C PRO A 362 14.71 4.70 -12.00
N SER A 363 14.78 4.63 -13.33
CA SER A 363 15.53 5.60 -14.15
C SER A 363 14.86 6.97 -14.27
N GLY A 364 13.69 7.18 -13.65
CA GLY A 364 12.92 8.42 -13.70
C GLY A 364 11.98 8.55 -14.90
N ILE A 365 11.98 7.59 -15.81
CA ILE A 365 11.11 7.61 -16.99
C ILE A 365 9.67 7.29 -16.58
N TRP A 366 8.73 8.11 -17.06
CA TRP A 366 7.31 7.91 -16.87
C TRP A 366 6.66 7.21 -18.07
N SER A 367 5.75 6.31 -17.77
CA SER A 367 4.89 5.66 -18.75
C SER A 367 3.45 5.63 -18.22
N LYS A 368 2.48 5.61 -19.12
CA LYS A 368 1.06 5.53 -18.77
C LYS A 368 0.38 4.39 -19.50
N THR A 369 -0.30 3.54 -18.74
CA THR A 369 -1.19 2.52 -19.27
C THR A 369 -2.60 3.11 -19.30
N LEU A 370 -3.13 3.35 -20.50
CA LEU A 370 -4.49 3.86 -20.74
C LEU A 370 -5.41 2.70 -21.12
N SER A 371 -6.67 2.73 -20.69
CA SER A 371 -7.69 1.81 -21.21
C SER A 371 -7.73 1.85 -22.75
N GLY A 372 -7.62 0.68 -23.36
CA GLY A 372 -7.80 0.48 -24.80
C GLY A 372 -6.71 1.05 -25.70
N LYS A 373 -5.60 1.58 -25.16
CA LYS A 373 -4.45 2.05 -25.95
C LYS A 373 -3.14 1.64 -25.29
N ASN A 374 -2.17 1.24 -26.12
CA ASN A 374 -0.82 0.87 -25.70
C ASN A 374 -0.19 1.90 -24.74
N VAL A 375 0.69 1.42 -23.86
CA VAL A 375 1.54 2.21 -22.97
C VAL A 375 2.09 3.42 -23.73
N GLN A 376 1.64 4.62 -23.38
CA GLN A 376 2.23 5.85 -23.92
C GLN A 376 3.35 6.27 -22.97
N GLN A 377 4.59 6.34 -23.49
CA GLN A 377 5.69 6.96 -22.78
C GLN A 377 5.37 8.46 -22.66
N ILE A 378 5.50 8.99 -21.45
CA ILE A 378 5.40 10.42 -21.21
C ILE A 378 6.82 10.90 -21.00
N VAL A 379 7.39 11.51 -22.04
CA VAL A 379 8.70 12.14 -21.94
C VAL A 379 8.51 13.43 -21.14
N LEU A 380 9.27 13.55 -20.05
CA LEU A 380 9.36 14.78 -19.27
C LEU A 380 10.05 15.84 -20.13
N ASP A 381 9.37 16.94 -20.45
CA ASP A 381 10.08 18.14 -20.87
C ASP A 381 10.78 18.71 -19.63
N GLN A 382 12.09 18.95 -19.76
CA GLN A 382 12.96 19.49 -18.71
C GLN A 382 12.57 20.89 -18.27
#